data_AF-G5R854-F1
#
_entry.id   AF-G5R854-F1
#
_cell.length_a   1.000
_cell.length_b   1.000
_cell.length_c   1.000
_cell.angle_alpha   90.00
_cell.angle_beta   90.00
_cell.angle_gamma   90.00
#
_symmetry.space_group_name_H-M   'P 1'
#
loop_
_entity.id
_entity.type
_entity.pdbx_description
1 polymer ?
#
loop_
_entity_poly.entity_id
_entity_poly.type
_entity_poly.pdbx_seq_one_letter_code
_entity_poly.pdbx_strand_id
1 'polypeptide(L)'
;MSRRQKWLAAQPACRPSLAAQPACRPSWREAGTPYPPETPSEGVSMSEQQIDWDLALIQKYNYSGPRYTSYPTALEFSEDFEDAAFLQAVARYPERPLSLYVHIPFCHKLCYFCGCNKIVTRQQHKADQYLDALEQEIRHRAPLFADRHVSQLHWGGGTPTYLNKAQISRLMTLLRENFHFNTDAEISIEVDPREIELDVLDHLRAEGFNRLSMGVQDFNKEVQRLVNREQDEEFIFALLNHARDIGFTSTNIDLIYGLPKQTPESFAVAQREGVL
;
A
#
# COMPACT_ATOMS: atom_id res chain seq x y z
N MET A 1 -40.70 29.01 3.63
CA MET A 1 -41.88 28.45 4.34
C MET A 1 -42.16 27.10 3.67
N SER A 2 -42.01 25.92 4.25
CA SER A 2 -42.39 25.44 5.58
C SER A 2 -41.43 24.33 6.00
N ARG A 3 -40.93 24.45 7.23
CA ARG A 3 -40.17 23.44 7.97
C ARG A 3 -41.02 22.21 8.24
N ARG A 4 -40.40 21.02 8.22
CA ARG A 4 -40.77 19.92 9.13
C ARG A 4 -39.50 19.24 9.65
N GLN A 5 -39.05 19.75 10.79
CA GLN A 5 -38.29 18.98 11.77
C GLN A 5 -39.18 17.85 12.30
N LYS A 6 -38.61 16.65 12.43
CA LYS A 6 -38.96 15.72 13.50
C LYS A 6 -37.68 15.13 14.07
N TRP A 7 -37.25 15.73 15.18
CA TRP A 7 -36.45 15.12 16.23
C TRP A 7 -37.37 14.30 17.12
N LEU A 8 -36.87 13.18 17.66
CA LEU A 8 -37.26 12.44 18.88
C LEU A 8 -36.59 11.04 18.76
N ALA A 9 -35.93 10.44 19.74
CA ALA A 9 -35.54 10.84 21.09
C ALA A 9 -34.39 9.90 21.54
N ALA A 10 -33.59 10.38 22.48
CA ALA A 10 -32.51 9.68 23.15
C ALA A 10 -32.98 8.52 24.05
N GLN A 11 -32.07 7.57 24.34
CA GLN A 11 -31.70 7.02 25.68
C GLN A 11 -31.03 5.63 25.54
N PRO A 12 -30.27 5.12 26.53
CA PRO A 12 -29.33 5.81 27.44
C PRO A 12 -27.92 5.18 27.41
N ALA A 13 -26.95 5.93 27.93
CA ALA A 13 -25.59 5.47 28.18
C ALA A 13 -25.55 4.47 29.36
N CYS A 14 -24.97 3.29 29.13
CA CYS A 14 -24.51 2.39 30.19
C CYS A 14 -22.99 2.58 30.36
N ARG A 15 -22.58 3.19 31.47
CA ARG A 15 -21.22 3.06 32.01
C ARG A 15 -21.14 1.77 32.84
N PRO A 16 -20.06 1.00 32.73
CA PRO A 16 -19.54 0.23 33.85
C PRO A 16 -18.28 0.88 34.41
N SER A 17 -18.23 0.91 35.73
CA SER A 17 -17.20 1.48 36.58
C SER A 17 -15.87 0.73 36.54
N LEU A 18 -14.80 1.45 36.90
CA LEU A 18 -13.50 0.92 37.29
C LEU A 18 -13.62 -0.18 38.36
N ALA A 19 -12.94 -1.30 38.12
CA ALA A 19 -12.40 -2.16 39.16
C ALA A 19 -11.10 -2.78 38.66
N ALA A 20 -10.00 -2.43 39.34
CA ALA A 20 -8.67 -3.00 39.14
C ALA A 20 -8.59 -4.40 39.78
N GLN A 21 -7.90 -5.34 39.13
CA GLN A 21 -7.33 -6.56 39.72
C GLN A 21 -6.36 -7.23 38.72
N PRO A 22 -5.43 -8.10 39.15
CA PRO A 22 -4.02 -7.74 39.28
C PRO A 22 -3.10 -8.34 38.20
N ALA A 23 -1.90 -7.79 38.13
CA ALA A 23 -0.81 -8.21 37.27
C ALA A 23 -0.37 -9.66 37.52
N CYS A 24 -0.50 -10.51 36.49
CA CYS A 24 0.21 -11.78 36.40
C CYS A 24 1.37 -11.64 35.40
N ARG A 25 2.61 -11.59 35.92
CA ARG A 25 3.83 -11.80 35.14
C ARG A 25 4.18 -13.29 35.16
N PRO A 26 4.53 -13.91 34.02
CA PRO A 26 5.33 -15.12 34.02
C PRO A 26 6.82 -14.77 33.95
N SER A 27 7.57 -15.37 34.87
CA SER A 27 9.03 -15.32 34.98
C SER A 27 9.73 -16.06 33.85
N TRP A 28 10.80 -15.48 33.33
CA TRP A 28 11.82 -16.15 32.53
C TRP A 28 12.48 -17.29 33.31
N ARG A 29 12.58 -18.47 32.72
CA ARG A 29 13.55 -19.51 33.11
C ARG A 29 14.34 -19.93 31.88
N GLU A 30 15.64 -19.71 31.96
CA GLU A 30 16.65 -20.36 31.14
C GLU A 30 16.74 -21.85 31.49
N ALA A 31 16.79 -22.70 30.48
CA ALA A 31 17.41 -24.02 30.57
C ALA A 31 17.78 -24.46 29.15
N GLY A 32 19.07 -24.42 28.84
CA GLY A 32 19.62 -24.92 27.58
C GLY A 32 19.69 -26.44 27.55
N THR A 33 19.42 -27.00 26.38
CA THR A 33 19.90 -28.32 25.93
C THR A 33 20.27 -28.23 24.45
N PRO A 34 21.25 -29.02 23.97
CA PRO A 34 21.90 -28.79 22.68
C PRO A 34 21.08 -29.35 21.51
N TYR A 35 21.04 -28.62 20.39
CA TYR A 35 20.43 -29.04 19.13
C TYR A 35 21.19 -30.25 18.51
N PRO A 36 20.49 -31.30 18.04
CA PRO A 36 21.07 -32.29 17.12
C PRO A 36 21.14 -31.73 15.69
N PRO A 37 21.97 -32.32 14.79
CA PRO A 37 22.26 -31.73 13.49
C PRO A 37 21.06 -31.83 12.53
N GLU A 38 20.68 -30.70 11.95
CA GLU A 38 19.64 -30.62 10.93
C GLU A 38 20.14 -31.19 9.60
N THR A 39 19.47 -32.25 9.13
CA THR A 39 19.40 -32.60 7.72
C THR A 39 18.45 -31.64 7.00
N PRO A 40 18.72 -31.22 5.76
CA PRO A 40 17.90 -30.24 5.06
C PRO A 40 16.53 -30.86 4.75
N SER A 41 15.47 -30.31 5.34
CA SER A 41 14.10 -30.65 4.98
C SER A 41 13.70 -29.80 3.76
N GLU A 42 13.64 -30.46 2.60
CA GLU A 42 12.83 -30.00 1.48
C GLU A 42 11.37 -30.00 1.92
N GLY A 43 10.78 -28.81 2.04
CA GLY A 43 9.39 -28.67 2.44
C GLY A 43 9.06 -27.22 2.72
N VAL A 44 8.70 -26.47 1.69
CA VAL A 44 7.95 -25.22 1.88
C VAL A 44 6.67 -25.59 2.62
N SER A 45 6.60 -25.27 3.90
CA SER A 45 5.40 -25.40 4.73
C SER A 45 4.33 -24.48 4.15
N MET A 46 3.43 -25.04 3.34
CA MET A 46 2.17 -24.39 2.98
C MET A 46 1.39 -24.16 4.27
N SER A 47 1.20 -22.89 4.66
CA SER A 47 0.43 -22.53 5.85
C SER A 47 -0.95 -23.22 5.81
N GLU A 48 -1.29 -23.98 6.86
CA GLU A 48 -2.62 -24.58 6.99
C GLU A 48 -3.70 -23.48 6.92
N GLN A 49 -4.71 -23.68 6.08
CA GLN A 49 -5.81 -22.74 5.90
C GLN A 49 -6.67 -22.73 7.17
N GLN A 50 -6.62 -21.63 7.92
CA GLN A 50 -7.39 -21.45 9.16
C GLN A 50 -8.87 -21.10 8.91
N ILE A 51 -9.26 -20.85 7.66
CA ILE A 51 -10.61 -20.40 7.30
C ILE A 51 -11.46 -21.63 6.95
N ASP A 52 -12.59 -21.79 7.65
CA ASP A 52 -13.63 -22.75 7.27
C ASP A 52 -14.62 -22.09 6.29
N TRP A 53 -14.74 -22.66 5.10
CA TRP A 53 -15.55 -22.09 4.02
C TRP A 53 -17.02 -22.49 4.15
N ASP A 54 -17.84 -21.58 4.71
CA ASP A 54 -19.29 -21.74 4.77
C ASP A 54 -19.99 -20.98 3.64
N LEU A 55 -20.30 -21.70 2.55
CA LEU A 55 -20.95 -21.13 1.37
C LEU A 55 -22.33 -20.52 1.69
N ALA A 56 -23.08 -21.11 2.62
CA ALA A 56 -24.42 -20.64 2.97
C ALA A 56 -24.34 -19.29 3.70
N LEU A 57 -23.39 -19.13 4.63
CA LEU A 57 -23.14 -17.86 5.30
C LEU A 57 -22.60 -16.80 4.34
N ILE A 58 -21.67 -17.16 3.45
CA ILE A 58 -21.13 -16.23 2.45
C ILE A 58 -22.25 -15.71 1.56
N GLN A 59 -23.07 -16.60 0.98
CA GLN A 59 -24.21 -16.20 0.15
C GLN A 59 -25.23 -15.35 0.92
N LYS A 60 -25.48 -15.68 2.20
CA LYS A 60 -26.39 -14.92 3.06
C LYS A 60 -25.92 -13.48 3.30
N TYR A 61 -24.61 -13.22 3.39
CA TYR A 61 -24.06 -11.90 3.72
C TYR A 61 -23.36 -11.20 2.54
N ASN A 62 -23.50 -11.72 1.31
CA ASN A 62 -22.91 -11.13 0.10
C ASN A 62 -23.73 -9.94 -0.42
N TYR A 63 -23.68 -8.82 0.30
CA TYR A 63 -24.25 -7.53 -0.12
C TYR A 63 -23.18 -6.44 -0.11
N SER A 64 -23.42 -5.36 -0.86
CA SER A 64 -22.52 -4.20 -0.86
C SER A 64 -22.47 -3.54 0.53
N GLY A 65 -21.34 -3.68 1.21
CA GLY A 65 -21.06 -3.01 2.48
C GLY A 65 -20.21 -1.74 2.32
N PRO A 66 -20.12 -0.91 3.37
CA PRO A 66 -19.18 0.21 3.37
C PRO A 66 -17.75 -0.31 3.26
N ARG A 67 -16.92 0.38 2.46
CA ARG A 67 -15.49 0.09 2.38
C ARG A 67 -14.81 0.62 3.64
N TYR A 68 -14.45 -0.26 4.57
CA TYR A 68 -13.72 0.10 5.79
C TYR A 68 -12.23 0.35 5.49
N THR A 69 -11.93 1.36 4.67
CA THR A 69 -10.56 1.81 4.40
C THR A 69 -9.94 2.54 5.59
N SER A 70 -10.78 3.16 6.41
CA SER A 70 -10.47 3.78 7.70
C SER A 70 -11.74 3.85 8.54
N TYR A 71 -11.59 4.12 9.84
CA TYR A 71 -12.71 4.46 10.72
C TYR A 71 -12.40 5.73 11.52
N PRO A 72 -13.22 6.79 11.41
CA PRO A 72 -14.37 6.93 10.52
C PRO A 72 -14.01 6.85 9.02
N THR A 73 -15.01 6.57 8.17
CA THR A 73 -14.81 6.47 6.72
C THR A 73 -14.66 7.87 6.10
N ALA A 74 -14.17 7.95 4.85
CA ALA A 74 -14.07 9.21 4.12
C ALA A 74 -15.42 9.93 3.89
N LEU A 75 -16.56 9.24 4.04
CA LEU A 75 -17.89 9.87 3.99
C LEU A 75 -18.11 10.87 5.13
N GLU A 76 -17.33 10.74 6.21
CA GLU A 76 -17.40 11.61 7.38
C GLU A 76 -16.37 12.75 7.31
N PHE A 77 -15.58 12.86 6.23
CA PHE A 77 -14.69 14.00 6.04
C PHE A 77 -15.51 15.26 5.77
N SER A 78 -15.14 16.36 6.42
CA SER A 78 -15.78 17.67 6.27
C SER A 78 -14.76 18.71 5.83
N GLU A 79 -15.21 19.65 5.00
CA GLU A 79 -14.45 20.86 4.64
C GLU A 79 -14.25 21.81 5.85
N ASP A 80 -14.98 21.60 6.95
CA ASP A 80 -14.77 22.33 8.21
C ASP A 80 -13.46 21.95 8.92
N PHE A 81 -12.79 20.86 8.50
CA PHE A 81 -11.47 20.51 9.02
C PHE A 81 -10.39 21.39 8.37
N GLU A 82 -10.06 22.49 9.05
CA GLU A 82 -9.11 23.50 8.56
C GLU A 82 -7.68 23.30 9.11
N ASP A 83 -6.74 24.15 8.67
CA ASP A 83 -5.32 24.07 9.02
C ASP A 83 -5.07 24.14 10.54
N ALA A 84 -5.85 24.91 11.30
CA ALA A 84 -5.74 24.95 12.75
C ALA A 84 -5.99 23.57 13.40
N ALA A 85 -6.96 22.80 12.88
CA ALA A 85 -7.22 21.45 13.36
C ALA A 85 -6.11 20.47 12.95
N PHE A 86 -5.53 20.66 11.76
CA PHE A 86 -4.36 19.92 11.32
C PHE A 86 -3.16 20.15 12.25
N LEU A 87 -2.83 21.40 12.57
CA LEU A 87 -1.73 21.74 13.47
C LEU A 87 -1.93 21.16 14.88
N GLN A 88 -3.18 21.17 15.39
CA GLN A 88 -3.50 20.48 16.65
C GLN A 88 -3.29 18.97 16.58
N ALA A 89 -3.55 18.34 15.42
CA ALA A 89 -3.32 16.91 15.22
C ALA A 89 -1.81 16.58 15.18
N VAL A 90 -1.01 17.42 14.50
CA VAL A 90 0.45 17.28 14.45
C VAL A 90 1.07 17.35 15.85
N ALA A 91 0.65 18.32 16.67
CA ALA A 91 1.18 18.51 18.02
C ALA A 91 0.74 17.44 19.03
N ARG A 92 -0.24 16.58 18.71
CA ARG A 92 -0.87 15.67 19.67
C ARG A 92 0.05 14.54 20.15
N TYR A 93 0.91 14.03 19.28
CA TYR A 93 1.80 12.89 19.57
C TYR A 93 3.20 13.14 18.99
N PRO A 94 3.98 14.08 19.55
CA PRO A 94 5.26 14.50 18.98
C PRO A 94 6.26 13.35 18.84
N GLU A 95 6.26 12.39 19.78
CA GLU A 95 7.16 11.24 19.81
C GLU A 95 6.77 10.09 18.84
N ARG A 96 5.61 10.17 18.18
CA ARG A 96 5.13 9.05 17.34
C ARG A 96 5.94 9.00 16.03
N PRO A 97 6.50 7.83 15.65
CA PRO A 97 7.17 7.65 14.36
C PRO A 97 6.32 8.15 13.20
N LEU A 98 6.97 8.71 12.18
CA LEU A 98 6.31 9.27 11.02
C LEU A 98 6.29 8.26 9.88
N SER A 99 5.12 8.08 9.28
CA SER A 99 4.95 7.38 8.01
C SER A 99 4.57 8.40 6.95
N LEU A 100 5.26 8.37 5.81
CA LEU A 100 5.03 9.26 4.68
C LEU A 100 4.36 8.49 3.54
N TYR A 101 3.33 9.09 2.96
CA TYR A 101 2.71 8.63 1.73
C TYR A 101 2.83 9.74 0.68
N VAL A 102 3.33 9.39 -0.50
CA VAL A 102 3.34 10.29 -1.66
C VAL A 102 2.47 9.68 -2.74
N HIS A 103 1.46 10.42 -3.16
CA HIS A 103 0.60 10.03 -4.26
C HIS A 103 1.22 10.48 -5.59
N ILE A 104 1.48 9.58 -6.53
CA ILE A 104 1.90 9.91 -7.89
C ILE A 104 0.75 9.55 -8.84
N PRO A 105 -0.01 10.52 -9.37
CA PRO A 105 -1.29 10.23 -10.02
C PRO A 105 -1.14 9.73 -11.47
N PHE A 106 0.03 9.83 -12.08
CA PHE A 106 0.16 9.63 -13.52
C PHE A 106 0.19 8.16 -13.93
N CYS A 107 -0.47 7.84 -15.04
CA CYS A 107 -0.39 6.54 -15.70
C CYS A 107 -0.17 6.71 -17.20
N HIS A 108 0.60 5.81 -17.82
CA HIS A 108 0.80 5.80 -19.27
C HIS A 108 -0.45 5.36 -20.05
N LYS A 109 -1.24 4.45 -19.48
CA LYS A 109 -2.38 3.80 -20.14
C LYS A 109 -3.56 3.63 -19.20
N LEU A 110 -4.76 3.75 -19.73
CA LEU A 110 -6.01 3.55 -18.98
C LEU A 110 -6.34 2.06 -18.87
N CYS A 111 -6.25 1.50 -17.66
CA CYS A 111 -6.84 0.19 -17.36
C CYS A 111 -8.34 0.33 -17.06
N TYR A 112 -9.20 -0.43 -17.73
CA TYR A 112 -10.65 -0.24 -17.66
C TYR A 112 -11.28 -0.65 -16.32
N PHE A 113 -10.60 -1.47 -15.53
CA PHE A 113 -11.03 -1.83 -14.18
C PHE A 113 -10.64 -0.78 -13.11
N CYS A 114 -9.73 0.15 -13.41
CA CYS A 114 -9.03 0.92 -12.40
C CYS A 114 -9.92 2.00 -11.76
N GLY A 115 -10.17 1.86 -10.47
CA GLY A 115 -10.90 2.83 -9.63
C GLY A 115 -10.00 3.76 -8.81
N CYS A 116 -8.68 3.76 -9.05
CA CYS A 116 -7.73 4.61 -8.31
C CYS A 116 -7.89 6.09 -8.68
N ASN A 117 -7.49 6.98 -7.76
CA ASN A 117 -7.24 8.37 -8.11
C ASN A 117 -6.01 8.41 -9.02
N LYS A 118 -6.22 8.74 -10.30
CA LYS A 118 -5.18 8.69 -11.33
C LYS A 118 -5.52 9.56 -12.53
N ILE A 119 -4.48 10.02 -13.22
CA ILE A 119 -4.50 10.84 -14.43
C ILE A 119 -3.75 10.08 -15.52
N VAL A 120 -4.47 9.63 -16.56
CA VAL A 120 -3.84 8.98 -17.71
C VAL A 120 -3.33 10.05 -18.66
N THR A 121 -2.02 10.08 -18.92
CA THR A 121 -1.41 11.10 -19.78
C THR A 121 -0.09 10.62 -20.40
N ARG A 122 0.17 11.07 -21.64
CA ARG A 122 1.46 10.90 -22.33
C ARG A 122 2.36 12.14 -22.20
N GLN A 123 1.87 13.20 -21.58
CA GLN A 123 2.58 14.46 -21.42
C GLN A 123 3.51 14.39 -20.21
N GLN A 124 4.72 13.85 -20.42
CA GLN A 124 5.67 13.56 -19.35
C GLN A 124 6.10 14.81 -18.55
N HIS A 125 6.15 16.00 -19.17
CA HIS A 125 6.43 17.27 -18.49
C HIS A 125 5.46 17.61 -17.34
N LYS A 126 4.26 16.99 -17.30
CA LYS A 126 3.33 17.15 -16.17
C LYS A 126 3.88 16.55 -14.89
N ALA A 127 4.74 15.55 -14.98
CA ALA A 127 5.44 15.00 -13.82
C ALA A 127 6.37 16.05 -13.19
N ASP A 128 7.10 16.84 -13.99
CA ASP A 128 7.94 17.92 -13.46
C ASP A 128 7.10 19.00 -12.78
N GLN A 129 6.01 19.44 -13.41
CA GLN A 129 5.06 20.40 -12.81
C GLN A 129 4.48 19.90 -11.49
N TYR A 130 4.23 18.59 -11.39
CA TYR A 130 3.75 17.97 -10.17
C TYR A 130 4.82 17.90 -9.09
N LEU A 131 6.07 17.58 -9.46
CA LEU A 131 7.21 17.61 -8.54
C LEU A 131 7.51 19.03 -8.06
N ASP A 132 7.32 20.05 -8.89
CA ASP A 132 7.42 21.46 -8.48
C ASP A 132 6.38 21.79 -7.40
N ALA A 133 5.15 21.31 -7.55
CA ALA A 133 4.09 21.48 -6.55
C ALA A 133 4.38 20.70 -5.25
N LEU A 134 4.82 19.44 -5.37
CA LEU A 134 5.23 18.63 -4.21
C LEU A 134 6.41 19.25 -3.47
N GLU A 135 7.38 19.84 -4.17
CA GLU A 135 8.50 20.53 -3.56
C GLU A 135 8.02 21.70 -2.68
N GLN A 136 7.05 22.49 -3.17
CA GLN A 136 6.44 23.53 -2.34
C GLN A 136 5.73 22.92 -1.14
N GLU A 137 4.89 21.91 -1.34
CA GLU A 137 4.16 21.26 -0.23
C GLU A 137 5.11 20.70 0.84
N ILE A 138 6.16 19.98 0.43
CA ILE A 138 7.17 19.41 1.32
C ILE A 138 7.84 20.52 2.13
N ARG A 139 8.32 21.59 1.49
CA ARG A 139 8.99 22.70 2.18
C ARG A 139 8.09 23.42 3.19
N HIS A 140 6.78 23.46 2.95
CA HIS A 140 5.83 24.06 3.88
C HIS A 140 5.41 23.11 5.02
N ARG A 141 5.26 21.81 4.74
CA ARG A 141 4.76 20.83 5.71
C ARG A 141 5.86 20.19 6.56
N ALA A 142 7.04 19.92 6.00
CA ALA A 142 8.11 19.21 6.68
C ALA A 142 8.61 19.88 7.98
N PRO A 143 8.71 21.22 8.08
CA PRO A 143 9.12 21.87 9.34
C PRO A 143 8.23 21.53 10.53
N LEU A 144 6.96 21.18 10.30
CA LEU A 144 6.01 20.76 11.34
C LEU A 144 6.35 19.40 11.96
N PHE A 145 7.26 18.65 11.32
CA PHE A 145 7.67 17.30 11.71
C PHE A 145 9.19 17.20 11.94
N ALA A 146 9.88 18.32 12.14
CA ALA A 146 11.35 18.36 12.24
C ALA A 146 11.93 17.42 13.32
N ASP A 147 11.22 17.24 14.44
CA ASP A 147 11.66 16.39 15.55
C ASP A 147 11.27 14.90 15.37
N ARG A 148 10.64 14.53 14.25
CA ARG A 148 10.16 13.17 14.02
C ARG A 148 11.11 12.37 13.15
N HIS A 149 11.12 11.07 13.42
CA HIS A 149 11.83 10.08 12.64
C HIS A 149 10.89 9.33 11.70
N VAL A 150 11.22 9.33 10.41
CA VAL A 150 10.50 8.60 9.37
C VAL A 150 10.89 7.13 9.45
N SER A 151 9.93 6.29 9.83
CA SER A 151 10.09 4.82 9.84
C SER A 151 9.56 4.18 8.57
N GLN A 152 8.72 4.88 7.79
CA GLN A 152 8.11 4.34 6.58
C GLN A 152 7.89 5.43 5.51
N LEU A 153 8.15 5.07 4.26
CA LEU A 153 7.77 5.82 3.07
C LEU A 153 7.09 4.87 2.08
N HIS A 154 5.96 5.30 1.53
CA HIS A 154 5.30 4.59 0.44
C HIS A 154 4.93 5.55 -0.69
N TRP A 155 5.32 5.19 -1.91
CA TRP A 155 4.83 5.85 -3.12
C TRP A 155 3.79 4.96 -3.79
N GLY A 156 2.57 5.48 -3.93
CA GLY A 156 1.48 4.80 -4.61
C GLY A 156 0.65 5.74 -5.47
N GLY A 157 -0.45 5.24 -6.01
CA GLY A 157 -1.48 6.07 -6.64
C GLY A 157 -1.87 5.61 -8.03
N GLY A 158 -1.37 6.29 -9.06
CA GLY A 158 -1.47 5.86 -10.45
C GLY A 158 -0.34 4.90 -10.77
N THR A 159 0.82 5.44 -11.14
CA THR A 159 2.03 4.67 -11.43
C THR A 159 3.24 5.48 -10.97
N PRO A 160 3.77 5.26 -9.77
CA PRO A 160 4.99 5.93 -9.29
C PRO A 160 6.16 5.82 -10.28
N THR A 161 6.33 4.67 -10.92
CA THR A 161 7.35 4.45 -11.96
C THR A 161 7.04 5.12 -13.31
N TYR A 162 6.01 5.96 -13.38
CA TYR A 162 5.86 6.95 -14.46
C TYR A 162 6.97 8.01 -14.40
N LEU A 163 7.47 8.29 -13.19
CA LEU A 163 8.63 9.15 -13.00
C LEU A 163 9.86 8.51 -13.61
N ASN A 164 10.60 9.28 -14.40
CA ASN A 164 11.90 8.84 -14.89
C ASN A 164 12.94 8.86 -13.74
N LYS A 165 14.13 8.29 -13.98
CA LYS A 165 15.20 8.20 -12.95
C LYS A 165 15.56 9.57 -12.33
N ALA A 166 15.75 10.61 -13.15
CA ALA A 166 16.07 11.94 -12.64
C ALA A 166 14.95 12.50 -11.74
N GLN A 167 13.69 12.24 -12.07
CA GLN A 167 12.53 12.63 -11.29
C GLN A 167 12.40 11.83 -9.97
N ILE A 168 12.72 10.53 -9.99
CA ILE A 168 12.79 9.68 -8.81
C ILE A 168 13.86 10.23 -7.85
N SER A 169 15.10 10.43 -8.32
CA SER A 169 16.18 11.02 -7.51
C SER A 169 15.82 12.39 -6.96
N ARG A 170 15.19 13.24 -7.78
CA ARG A 170 14.74 14.59 -7.36
C ARG A 170 13.80 14.49 -6.17
N LEU A 171 12.77 13.65 -6.25
CA LEU A 171 11.79 13.51 -5.18
C LEU A 171 12.40 12.88 -3.92
N MET A 172 13.22 11.84 -4.07
CA MET A 172 13.89 11.22 -2.91
C MET A 172 14.86 12.17 -2.22
N THR A 173 15.59 12.98 -2.99
CA THR A 173 16.47 14.02 -2.44
C THR A 173 15.67 15.04 -1.65
N LEU A 174 14.58 15.57 -2.22
CA LEU A 174 13.69 16.49 -1.52
C LEU A 174 13.15 15.91 -0.20
N LEU A 175 12.72 14.65 -0.20
CA LEU A 175 12.24 13.99 1.01
C LEU A 175 13.35 13.83 2.05
N ARG A 176 14.55 13.39 1.65
CA ARG A 176 15.68 13.18 2.57
C ARG A 176 16.27 14.47 3.12
N GLU A 177 16.22 15.56 2.37
CA GLU A 177 16.68 16.88 2.83
C GLU A 177 15.72 17.52 3.84
N ASN A 178 14.43 17.15 3.81
CA ASN A 178 13.39 17.80 4.61
C ASN A 178 12.88 16.93 5.77
N PHE A 179 13.11 15.62 5.77
CA PHE A 179 12.69 14.71 6.83
C PHE A 179 13.84 13.82 7.33
N HIS A 180 13.84 13.49 8.62
CA HIS A 180 14.83 12.61 9.21
C HIS A 180 14.44 11.13 9.04
N PHE A 181 15.06 10.44 8.09
CA PHE A 181 14.82 9.01 7.87
C PHE A 181 15.61 8.13 8.84
N ASN A 182 14.96 7.11 9.38
CA ASN A 182 15.67 6.02 10.03
C ASN A 182 16.49 5.23 9.02
N THR A 183 17.62 4.69 9.46
CA THR A 183 18.51 3.86 8.62
C THR A 183 17.85 2.57 8.14
N ASP A 184 16.88 2.07 8.92
CA ASP A 184 16.11 0.85 8.67
C ASP A 184 14.67 1.13 8.22
N ALA A 185 14.38 2.35 7.74
CA ALA A 185 13.04 2.70 7.27
C ALA A 185 12.55 1.77 6.15
N GLU A 186 11.28 1.37 6.22
CA GLU A 186 10.62 0.67 5.11
C GLU A 186 10.32 1.69 4.00
N ILE A 187 10.94 1.53 2.82
CA ILE A 187 10.78 2.44 1.69
C ILE A 187 10.24 1.64 0.51
N SER A 188 8.97 1.87 0.19
CA SER A 188 8.18 1.05 -0.72
C SER A 188 7.57 1.84 -1.89
N ILE A 189 7.36 1.15 -3.01
CA ILE A 189 6.84 1.74 -4.25
C ILE A 189 5.93 0.76 -5.01
N GLU A 190 4.87 1.28 -5.63
CA GLU A 190 4.05 0.56 -6.59
C GLU A 190 4.65 0.63 -8.02
N VAL A 191 4.63 -0.48 -8.76
CA VAL A 191 5.25 -0.63 -10.08
C VAL A 191 4.25 -1.18 -11.12
N ASP A 192 4.21 -0.55 -12.29
CA ASP A 192 3.53 -1.06 -13.49
C ASP A 192 4.54 -1.69 -14.46
N PRO A 193 4.48 -3.00 -14.75
CA PRO A 193 5.54 -3.73 -15.47
C PRO A 193 5.48 -3.60 -17.00
N ARG A 194 5.00 -2.48 -17.56
CA ARG A 194 4.74 -2.35 -19.02
C ARG A 194 5.60 -1.32 -19.76
N GLU A 195 5.88 -0.19 -19.12
CA GLU A 195 6.66 0.91 -19.71
C GLU A 195 7.82 1.28 -18.76
N ILE A 196 8.57 0.25 -18.34
CA ILE A 196 9.69 0.35 -17.40
C ILE A 196 10.83 -0.53 -17.90
N GLU A 197 12.07 -0.07 -17.72
CA GLU A 197 13.28 -0.88 -17.99
C GLU A 197 13.77 -1.54 -16.69
N LEU A 198 14.41 -2.70 -16.78
CA LEU A 198 14.92 -3.42 -15.59
C LEU A 198 15.86 -2.55 -14.73
N ASP A 199 16.66 -1.70 -15.38
CA ASP A 199 17.65 -0.84 -14.74
C ASP A 199 17.04 0.31 -13.92
N VAL A 200 15.72 0.47 -13.95
CA VAL A 200 14.98 1.35 -13.04
C VAL A 200 14.92 0.73 -11.64
N LEU A 201 14.90 -0.60 -11.51
CA LEU A 201 14.94 -1.25 -10.20
C LEU A 201 16.28 -1.05 -9.51
N ASP A 202 17.39 -1.12 -10.25
CA ASP A 202 18.73 -0.80 -9.71
C ASP A 202 18.79 0.63 -9.19
N HIS A 203 18.20 1.55 -9.96
CA HIS A 203 18.11 2.95 -9.57
C HIS A 203 17.26 3.15 -8.31
N LEU A 204 16.08 2.53 -8.24
CA LEU A 204 15.23 2.56 -7.04
C LEU A 204 15.96 1.97 -5.83
N ARG A 205 16.70 0.87 -6.00
CA ARG A 205 17.50 0.27 -4.93
C ARG A 205 18.58 1.22 -4.42
N ALA A 206 19.29 1.89 -5.34
CA ALA A 206 20.30 2.90 -5.02
C ALA A 206 19.71 4.12 -4.28
N GLU A 207 18.48 4.51 -4.61
CA GLU A 207 17.74 5.58 -3.90
C GLU A 207 17.20 5.13 -2.53
N GLY A 208 17.34 3.84 -2.20
CA GLY A 208 17.03 3.26 -0.89
C GLY A 208 15.70 2.55 -0.79
N PHE A 209 14.94 2.39 -1.89
CA PHE A 209 13.76 1.53 -1.89
C PHE A 209 14.17 0.08 -1.57
N ASN A 210 13.38 -0.60 -0.74
CA ASN A 210 13.66 -1.95 -0.26
C ASN A 210 12.45 -2.89 -0.32
N ARG A 211 11.28 -2.38 -0.72
CA ARG A 211 10.05 -3.14 -0.97
C ARG A 211 9.35 -2.61 -2.22
N LEU A 212 8.68 -3.50 -2.95
CA LEU A 212 7.84 -3.11 -4.09
C LEU A 212 6.53 -3.89 -4.13
N SER A 213 5.50 -3.28 -4.70
CA SER A 213 4.26 -3.93 -5.08
C SER A 213 4.08 -3.80 -6.59
N MET A 214 3.76 -4.89 -7.29
CA MET A 214 3.63 -4.92 -8.74
C MET A 214 2.22 -5.26 -9.17
N GLY A 215 1.63 -4.41 -9.99
CA GLY A 215 0.28 -4.64 -10.52
C GLY A 215 0.27 -5.65 -11.67
N VAL A 216 -0.02 -6.92 -11.43
CA VAL A 216 -0.14 -7.93 -12.52
C VAL A 216 -1.60 -8.10 -12.94
N GLN A 217 -2.50 -8.23 -11.98
CA GLN A 217 -3.95 -8.35 -12.14
C GLN A 217 -4.41 -9.69 -12.71
N ASP A 218 -3.92 -10.07 -13.89
CA ASP A 218 -4.15 -11.37 -14.55
C ASP A 218 -3.07 -11.63 -15.62
N PHE A 219 -2.70 -12.89 -15.85
CA PHE A 219 -1.79 -13.34 -16.91
C PHE A 219 -2.52 -13.71 -18.21
N ASN A 220 -3.82 -14.00 -18.15
CA ASN A 220 -4.64 -14.38 -19.29
C ASN A 220 -4.73 -13.25 -20.33
N LYS A 221 -4.23 -13.50 -21.55
CA LYS A 221 -4.19 -12.49 -22.62
C LYS A 221 -5.57 -12.04 -23.11
N GLU A 222 -6.60 -12.88 -23.05
CA GLU A 222 -7.97 -12.44 -23.39
C GLU A 222 -8.49 -11.43 -22.36
N VAL A 223 -8.33 -11.75 -21.07
CA VAL A 223 -8.71 -10.84 -19.97
C VAL A 223 -7.94 -9.53 -20.08
N GLN A 224 -6.62 -9.60 -20.27
CA GLN A 224 -5.75 -8.42 -20.42
C GLN A 224 -6.21 -7.49 -21.54
N ARG A 225 -6.54 -8.02 -22.72
CA ARG A 225 -7.05 -7.23 -23.86
C ARG A 225 -8.38 -6.56 -23.52
N LEU A 226 -9.30 -7.31 -22.89
CA LEU A 226 -10.62 -6.79 -22.52
C LEU A 226 -10.56 -5.65 -21.51
N VAL A 227 -9.53 -5.62 -20.67
CA VAL A 227 -9.35 -4.55 -19.67
C VAL A 227 -8.28 -3.51 -20.03
N ASN A 228 -7.76 -3.57 -21.26
CA ASN A 228 -6.70 -2.69 -21.78
C ASN A 228 -5.41 -2.69 -20.93
N ARG A 229 -5.01 -3.89 -20.47
CA ARG A 229 -3.79 -4.14 -19.70
C ARG A 229 -2.98 -5.30 -20.30
N GLU A 230 -2.77 -5.29 -21.61
CA GLU A 230 -1.82 -6.21 -22.23
C GLU A 230 -0.40 -5.91 -21.75
N GLN A 231 0.29 -6.96 -21.32
CA GLN A 231 1.62 -6.91 -20.71
C GLN A 231 2.38 -8.19 -21.03
N ASP A 232 3.70 -8.10 -21.05
CA ASP A 232 4.59 -9.23 -21.32
C ASP A 232 4.84 -10.01 -20.02
N GLU A 233 4.58 -11.31 -20.08
CA GLU A 233 4.74 -12.20 -18.93
C GLU A 233 6.20 -12.54 -18.66
N GLU A 234 7.00 -12.76 -19.71
CA GLU A 234 8.44 -13.01 -19.58
C GLU A 234 9.11 -11.80 -18.94
N PHE A 235 8.68 -10.59 -19.32
CA PHE A 235 9.17 -9.35 -18.73
C PHE A 235 8.76 -9.19 -17.26
N ILE A 236 7.52 -9.55 -16.89
CA ILE A 236 7.08 -9.54 -15.48
C ILE A 236 7.99 -10.44 -14.64
N PHE A 237 8.25 -11.66 -15.09
CA PHE A 237 9.14 -12.59 -14.40
C PHE A 237 10.57 -12.07 -14.33
N ALA A 238 11.10 -11.49 -15.42
CA ALA A 238 12.41 -10.87 -15.43
C ALA A 238 12.51 -9.73 -14.40
N LEU A 239 11.49 -8.89 -14.30
CA LEU A 239 11.43 -7.76 -13.38
C LEU A 239 11.34 -8.23 -11.91
N LEU A 240 10.53 -9.26 -11.62
CA LEU A 240 10.42 -9.86 -10.28
C LEU A 240 11.72 -10.56 -9.84
N ASN A 241 12.33 -11.33 -10.75
CA ASN A 241 13.59 -12.01 -10.49
C ASN A 241 14.72 -11.00 -10.26
N HIS A 242 14.81 -9.96 -11.11
CA HIS A 242 15.80 -8.90 -10.94
C HIS A 242 15.61 -8.16 -9.60
N ALA A 243 14.38 -7.82 -9.23
CA ALA A 243 14.09 -7.22 -7.93
C ALA A 243 14.60 -8.08 -6.77
N ARG A 244 14.37 -9.40 -6.82
CA ARG A 244 14.84 -10.36 -5.82
C ARG A 244 16.38 -10.41 -5.78
N ASP A 245 17.03 -10.46 -6.94
CA ASP A 245 18.48 -10.58 -7.07
C ASP A 245 19.22 -9.36 -6.51
N ILE A 246 18.65 -8.15 -6.68
CA ILE A 246 19.22 -6.90 -6.14
C ILE A 246 18.75 -6.58 -4.70
N GLY A 247 18.07 -7.54 -4.06
CA GLY A 247 17.77 -7.50 -2.63
C GLY A 247 16.54 -6.66 -2.25
N PHE A 248 15.56 -6.52 -3.13
CA PHE A 248 14.21 -6.17 -2.68
C PHE A 248 13.62 -7.32 -1.87
N THR A 249 12.89 -6.98 -0.81
CA THR A 249 12.23 -7.95 0.06
C THR A 249 10.74 -7.63 0.15
N SER A 250 9.94 -8.61 0.56
CA SER A 250 8.48 -8.45 0.71
C SER A 250 7.80 -7.95 -0.57
N THR A 251 8.28 -8.42 -1.73
CA THR A 251 7.70 -8.16 -3.04
C THR A 251 6.27 -8.65 -3.07
N ASN A 252 5.34 -7.75 -3.38
CA ASN A 252 3.92 -8.05 -3.49
C ASN A 252 3.49 -8.02 -4.96
N ILE A 253 2.53 -8.86 -5.31
CA ILE A 253 1.88 -8.86 -6.62
C ILE A 253 0.38 -8.68 -6.39
N ASP A 254 -0.22 -7.71 -7.07
CA ASP A 254 -1.67 -7.53 -7.06
C ASP A 254 -2.32 -8.41 -8.13
N LEU A 255 -3.36 -9.13 -7.72
CA LEU A 255 -4.23 -9.92 -8.61
C LEU A 255 -5.69 -9.48 -8.40
N ILE A 256 -6.48 -9.48 -9.47
CA ILE A 256 -7.91 -9.14 -9.41
C ILE A 256 -8.72 -10.33 -9.89
N TYR A 257 -9.65 -10.81 -9.05
CA TYR A 257 -10.69 -11.74 -9.47
C TYR A 257 -11.98 -10.98 -9.81
N GLY A 258 -12.79 -11.54 -10.71
CA GLY A 258 -14.03 -10.94 -11.20
C GLY A 258 -13.87 -10.06 -12.45
N LEU A 259 -12.71 -10.12 -13.12
CA LEU A 259 -12.52 -9.46 -14.42
C LEU A 259 -13.32 -10.16 -15.54
N PRO A 260 -13.64 -9.45 -16.64
CA PRO A 260 -14.36 -10.04 -17.77
C PRO A 260 -13.68 -11.32 -18.27
N LYS A 261 -14.48 -12.36 -18.52
CA LYS A 261 -14.05 -13.69 -19.04
C LYS A 261 -13.21 -14.55 -18.08
N GLN A 262 -12.93 -14.12 -16.86
CA GLN A 262 -12.34 -15.02 -15.86
C GLN A 262 -13.31 -16.16 -15.50
N THR A 263 -12.76 -17.35 -15.32
CA THR A 263 -13.43 -18.51 -14.71
C THR A 263 -12.60 -19.01 -13.52
N PRO A 264 -13.16 -19.85 -12.63
CA PRO A 264 -12.39 -20.47 -11.56
C PRO A 264 -11.14 -21.20 -12.09
N GLU A 265 -11.25 -21.88 -13.22
CA GLU A 265 -10.15 -22.61 -13.85
C GLU A 265 -9.07 -21.66 -14.37
N SER A 266 -9.45 -20.57 -15.05
CA SER A 266 -8.48 -19.60 -15.57
C SER A 266 -7.77 -18.86 -14.44
N PHE A 267 -8.49 -18.51 -13.37
CA PHE A 267 -7.90 -17.81 -12.23
C PHE A 267 -6.98 -18.72 -11.39
N ALA A 268 -7.29 -20.02 -11.30
CA ALA A 268 -6.39 -20.99 -10.68
C ALA A 268 -5.05 -21.13 -11.43
N VAL A 269 -5.04 -20.94 -12.76
CA VAL A 269 -3.78 -20.87 -13.54
C VAL A 269 -3.00 -19.62 -13.14
N ALA A 270 -3.65 -18.45 -13.16
CA ALA A 270 -3.01 -17.18 -12.82
C ALA A 270 -2.42 -17.17 -11.39
N GLN A 271 -3.08 -17.82 -10.42
CA GLN A 271 -2.54 -17.98 -9.07
C GLN A 271 -1.26 -18.82 -9.05
N ARG A 272 -1.20 -19.91 -9.82
CA ARG A 272 0.01 -20.75 -9.89
C ARG A 272 1.20 -19.99 -10.49
N GLU A 273 0.94 -19.15 -11.49
CA GLU A 273 1.96 -18.31 -12.12
C GLU A 273 2.46 -17.20 -11.19
N GLY A 274 1.58 -16.64 -10.33
CA GLY A 274 1.93 -15.60 -9.37
C GLY A 274 2.64 -16.04 -8.08
N VAL A 275 2.86 -17.35 -7.88
CA VAL A 275 3.50 -17.91 -6.67
C VAL A 275 5.02 -18.17 -6.85
N LEU A 276 5.56 -17.91 -8.05
CA LEU A 276 6.99 -18.02 -8.37
C LEU A 276 7.82 -16.81 -7.89
#